data_AF-A0A7C9VKC0-F1
#
_entry.id   AF-A0A7C9VKC0-F1
#
_cell.length_a   1.000
_cell.length_b   1.000
_cell.length_c   1.000
_cell.angle_alpha   90.00
_cell.angle_beta   90.00
_cell.angle_gamma   90.00
#
_symmetry.space_group_name_H-M   'P 1'
#
loop_
_entity.id
_entity.type
_entity.pdbx_description
1 polymer ?
#
loop_
_entity_poly.entity_id
_entity_poly.type
_entity_poly.pdbx_seq_one_letter_code
_entity_poly.pdbx_strand_id
1 'polypeptide(L)' 'QYTFWDYQAGAWPKNNGIRIDHLLLSPQASDRLLDAGIDRYVRGWEKASDHVPVWIDLDLS' A
#
# COMPACT_ATOMS: atom_id res chain seq x y z
N GLN A 1 -5.38 -6.47 3.21
CA GLN A 1 -5.22 -5.59 2.03
C GLN A 1 -3.89 -5.92 1.36
N TYR A 2 -3.84 -5.88 0.03
CA TYR A 2 -2.63 -6.18 -0.75
C TYR A 2 -2.03 -4.88 -1.31
N THR A 3 -0.76 -4.93 -1.67
CA THR A 3 -0.03 -3.78 -2.22
C THR A 3 0.43 -4.02 -3.66
N PHE A 4 0.37 -5.27 -4.12
CA PHE A 4 0.80 -5.69 -5.45
C PHE A 4 -0.20 -6.67 -6.08
N TRP A 5 -0.42 -6.53 -7.38
CA TRP A 5 -1.11 -7.48 -8.25
C TRP A 5 -0.40 -7.59 -9.59
N ASP A 6 0.06 -8.80 -9.89
CA ASP A 6 0.68 -9.14 -11.18
C ASP A 6 -0.24 -8.76 -12.36
N TYR A 7 0.33 -8.33 -13.48
CA TYR A 7 -0.43 -8.02 -14.69
C TYR A 7 -1.07 -9.27 -15.33
N GLN A 8 -0.55 -10.45 -15.04
CA GLN A 8 -0.96 -11.71 -15.62
C GLN A 8 -2.24 -12.27 -14.96
N ALA A 9 -2.88 -13.19 -15.68
CA ALA A 9 -4.03 -13.98 -15.21
C ALA A 9 -5.23 -13.19 -14.66
N GLY A 10 -5.29 -11.88 -14.89
CA GLY A 10 -6.32 -11.00 -14.34
C GLY A 10 -6.27 -10.92 -12.80
N ALA A 11 -5.07 -10.90 -12.20
CA ALA A 11 -4.91 -10.88 -10.75
C ALA A 11 -5.63 -9.69 -10.09
N TRP A 12 -5.58 -8.50 -10.70
CA TRP A 12 -6.28 -7.30 -10.18
C TRP A 12 -7.81 -7.47 -10.12
N PRO A 13 -8.53 -7.75 -11.24
CA PRO A 13 -9.98 -7.99 -11.19
C PRO A 13 -10.40 -9.14 -10.24
N LYS A 14 -9.55 -10.16 -10.09
CA LYS A 14 -9.79 -11.30 -9.18
C LYS A 14 -9.43 -11.01 -7.73
N ASN A 15 -8.86 -9.83 -7.44
CA ASN A 15 -8.30 -9.49 -6.13
C ASN A 15 -7.27 -10.52 -5.61
N ASN A 16 -6.50 -11.14 -6.49
CA ASN A 16 -5.47 -12.11 -6.14
C ASN A 16 -4.12 -11.41 -6.00
N GLY A 17 -3.92 -10.69 -4.90
CA GLY A 17 -2.71 -9.90 -4.66
C GLY A 17 -1.82 -10.48 -3.56
N ILE A 18 -0.66 -9.84 -3.39
CA ILE A 18 0.21 -10.05 -2.23
C ILE A 18 0.54 -8.72 -1.57
N ARG A 19 0.89 -8.77 -0.28
CA ARG A 19 1.34 -7.60 0.48
C ARG A 19 2.85 -7.70 0.65
N ILE A 20 3.58 -6.86 -0.07
CA ILE A 20 5.05 -6.87 -0.10
C ILE A 20 5.67 -5.48 0.13
N ASP A 21 4.85 -4.43 0.21
CA ASP A 21 5.28 -3.08 0.51
C ASP A 21 4.96 -2.76 1.98
N HIS A 22 6.01 -2.46 2.75
CA HIS A 22 5.93 -2.27 4.20
C HIS A 22 6.70 -1.03 4.64
N LEU A 23 6.10 -0.25 5.54
CA LEU A 23 6.74 0.87 6.23
C LEU A 23 7.12 0.40 7.63
N LEU A 24 8.41 0.11 7.83
CA LEU A 24 8.95 -0.34 9.11
C LEU A 24 9.48 0.87 9.90
N LEU A 25 9.03 1.00 11.14
CA LEU A 25 9.31 2.16 11.98
C LEU A 25 10.26 1.79 13.13
N SER A 26 11.14 2.73 13.50
CA SER A 26 11.82 2.66 14.80
C SER A 26 10.81 2.89 15.93
N PRO A 27 11.13 2.51 17.19
CA PRO A 27 10.24 2.77 18.32
C PRO A 27 9.81 4.23 18.45
N GLN A 28 10.73 5.18 18.24
CA GLN A 28 10.43 6.61 18.35
C GLN A 28 9.48 7.11 17.25
N ALA A 29 9.51 6.49 16.07
CA ALA A 29 8.61 6.81 14.99
C ALA A 29 7.25 6.11 15.17
N SER A 30 7.23 4.89 15.72
CA SER A 30 5.97 4.21 16.04
C SER A 30 5.17 4.92 17.12
N ASP A 31 5.82 5.54 18.11
CA ASP A 31 5.15 6.35 19.14
C ASP A 31 4.43 7.58 18.55
N ARG A 32 4.81 8.01 17.35
CA ARG A 32 4.25 9.16 16.63
C ARG A 32 3.26 8.77 15.54
N LEU A 33 2.95 7.49 15.36
CA LEU A 33 2.07 7.03 14.29
C LEU A 33 0.63 7.45 14.55
N LEU A 34 0.07 8.25 13.66
CA LEU A 34 -1.33 8.69 13.71
C LEU A 34 -2.22 7.78 12.87
N ASP A 35 -1.80 7.46 11.65
CA ASP A 35 -2.55 6.58 10.74
C ASP A 35 -1.63 5.86 9.75
N ALA A 36 -2.16 4.81 9.13
CA ALA A 36 -1.48 4.04 8.08
C ALA A 36 -2.50 3.53 7.06
N GLY A 37 -2.18 3.67 5.77
CA GLY A 37 -3.11 3.35 4.71
C GLY A 37 -2.49 2.72 3.47
N ILE A 38 -3.40 2.28 2.60
CA ILE A 38 -3.09 1.75 1.27
C ILE A 38 -4.07 2.38 0.29
N ASP A 39 -3.55 3.12 -0.68
CA ASP A 39 -4.36 3.79 -1.69
C ASP A 39 -4.71 2.84 -2.85
N ARG A 40 -5.44 1.79 -2.51
CA ARG A 40 -5.82 0.71 -3.43
C ARG A 40 -6.53 1.23 -4.69
N TYR A 41 -7.26 2.33 -4.59
CA TYR A 41 -8.02 2.91 -5.69
C TYR A 41 -7.11 3.34 -6.86
N VAL A 42 -5.84 3.67 -6.60
CA VAL A 42 -4.85 4.06 -7.62
C VAL A 42 -4.61 2.93 -8.63
N ARG A 43 -4.75 1.65 -8.20
CA ARG A 43 -4.60 0.49 -9.09
C ARG A 43 -5.66 0.43 -10.20
N GLY A 44 -6.78 1.12 -10.00
CA GLY A 44 -7.89 1.20 -10.95
C GLY A 44 -7.71 2.25 -12.06
N TRP A 45 -6.64 3.04 -12.03
CA TRP A 45 -6.38 4.05 -13.06
C TRP A 45 -5.86 3.46 -14.37
N GLU A 46 -5.99 4.24 -15.45
CA GLU A 46 -5.42 3.87 -16.75
C GLU A 46 -3.88 3.81 -16.65
N LYS A 47 -3.28 2.72 -17.13
CA LYS A 47 -1.82 2.48 -17.08
C LYS A 47 -1.22 2.57 -15.66
N ALA A 48 -1.99 2.21 -14.63
CA ALA A 48 -1.50 2.14 -13.26
C ALA A 48 -0.35 1.11 -13.12
N SER A 49 0.53 1.35 -12.15
CA SER A 49 1.51 0.36 -11.68
C SER A 49 0.81 -0.91 -11.15
N ASP A 50 1.53 -2.02 -11.15
CA ASP A 50 1.23 -3.26 -10.47
C ASP A 50 1.23 -3.15 -8.95
N HIS A 51 1.91 -2.13 -8.40
CA HIS A 51 1.86 -1.75 -7.00
C HIS A 51 0.88 -0.60 -6.72
N VAL A 52 0.49 -0.45 -5.46
CA VAL A 52 -0.24 0.72 -4.95
C VAL A 52 0.54 1.43 -3.85
N PRO A 53 0.35 2.76 -3.69
CA PRO A 53 0.98 3.50 -2.61
C PRO A 53 0.56 2.95 -1.24
N VAL A 54 1.55 2.87 -0.35
CA VAL A 54 1.35 2.70 1.09
C VAL A 54 1.86 3.96 1.77
N TRP A 55 1.17 4.40 2.80
CA TRP A 55 1.50 5.64 3.49
C TRP A 55 1.29 5.49 5.00
N ILE A 56 1.93 6.39 5.74
CA ILE A 56 1.73 6.60 7.16
C ILE A 56 1.66 8.11 7.41
N ASP A 57 0.87 8.49 8.40
CA ASP A 57 0.86 9.85 8.94
C ASP A 57 1.55 9.84 10.30
N LEU A 58 2.53 10.73 10.48
CA LEU A 58 3.30 10.87 11.70
C LEU A 58 3.06 12.24 12.34
N ASP A 59 2.92 12.26 13.65
CA ASP A 59 2.94 13.49 14.44
C ASP A 59 4.37 14.05 14.52
N LEU A 60 4.55 15.31 14.10
CA LEU A 60 5.83 16.02 14.12
C LEU A 60 5.87 17.14 15.16
N SER A 61 4.83 17.27 15.99
CA SER A 61 4.75 18.28 17.04
C SER A 61 5.71 18.05 18.21
#